data_AF-L1I3Z7-F1
#
_entry.id   AF-L1I3Z7-F1
#
_cell.length_a   1.000
_cell.length_b   1.000
_cell.length_c   1.000
_cell.angle_alpha   90.00
_cell.angle_beta   90.00
_cell.angle_gamma   90.00
#
_symmetry.space_group_name_H-M   'P 1'
#
loop_
_entity.id
_entity.type
_entity.pdbx_description
1 polymer ?
#
loop_
_entity_poly.entity_id
_entity_poly.type
_entity_poly.pdbx_seq_one_letter_code
_entity_poly.pdbx_strand_id
1 'polypeptide(L)'
;VKLFVLSDVHVDYNPNMQWLEGLRSHKEDGCVSILILAGDVASNLEKLERCFTTLREKFDEVVYIPGNHEFWINQGHESRSLVNSLDKLEQILEVCRQQGVRANPCLVSLEGPDSRGDRRRSDLLLLPLFSWYHASWDKEPELPPSAYESIKIKGLPAFEERWADFRYCKWPEVPDQGLADMFAKLNEPWVEMFATVKSKRESIKVITLSHFVPRQELVPEKRFLITSELPKVVGSDLIERQLRQVKSDLH
;
A
#
# COMPACT_ATOMS: atom_id res chain seq x y z
N VAL A 1 5.32 -15.86 -14.97
CA VAL A 1 4.85 -15.23 -13.71
C VAL A 1 3.36 -15.00 -13.83
N LYS A 2 2.62 -15.32 -12.77
CA LYS A 2 1.25 -14.86 -12.56
C LYS A 2 1.28 -13.85 -11.43
N LEU A 3 0.78 -12.64 -11.69
CA LEU A 3 0.70 -11.56 -10.72
C LEU A 3 -0.75 -11.39 -10.29
N PHE A 4 -0.98 -11.41 -8.98
CA PHE A 4 -2.25 -11.16 -8.34
C PHE A 4 -2.15 -9.88 -7.53
N VAL A 5 -3.27 -9.19 -7.33
CA VAL A 5 -3.34 -7.96 -6.54
C VAL A 5 -4.52 -8.07 -5.59
N LEU A 6 -4.31 -7.68 -4.34
CA LEU A 6 -5.31 -7.60 -3.29
C LEU A 6 -4.99 -6.41 -2.37
N SER A 7 -6.01 -5.76 -1.81
CA SER A 7 -5.89 -4.71 -0.80
C SER A 7 -7.11 -4.76 0.12
N ASP A 8 -7.10 -4.00 1.22
CA ASP A 8 -8.27 -3.73 2.06
C ASP A 8 -8.96 -5.01 2.57
N VAL A 9 -8.15 -6.03 2.91
CA VAL A 9 -8.67 -7.33 3.34
C VAL A 9 -9.27 -7.22 4.74
N HIS A 10 -8.75 -6.35 5.60
CA HIS A 10 -9.21 -6.14 6.98
C HIS A 10 -9.52 -7.44 7.73
N VAL A 11 -8.55 -8.35 7.85
CA VAL A 11 -8.69 -9.64 8.54
C VAL A 11 -8.91 -9.50 10.06
N ASP A 12 -8.85 -8.27 10.59
CA ASP A 12 -9.40 -7.93 11.90
C ASP A 12 -10.88 -8.32 12.01
N TYR A 13 -11.62 -8.26 10.91
CA TYR A 13 -12.95 -8.85 10.80
C TYR A 13 -12.82 -10.35 10.52
N ASN A 14 -13.17 -11.19 11.51
CA ASN A 14 -12.94 -12.63 11.47
C ASN A 14 -13.47 -13.33 10.19
N PRO A 15 -14.63 -12.96 9.60
CA PRO A 15 -15.05 -13.54 8.34
C PRO A 15 -14.08 -13.30 7.17
N ASN A 16 -13.37 -12.17 7.14
CA ASN A 16 -12.37 -11.90 6.10
C ASN A 16 -11.13 -12.80 6.29
N MET A 17 -10.73 -13.06 7.54
CA MET A 17 -9.69 -14.06 7.82
C MET A 17 -10.12 -15.46 7.36
N GLN A 18 -11.35 -15.88 7.67
CA GLN A 18 -11.87 -17.19 7.25
C GLN A 18 -11.95 -17.32 5.73
N TRP A 19 -12.37 -16.25 5.04
CA TRP A 19 -12.36 -16.20 3.58
C TRP A 19 -10.95 -16.37 3.02
N LEU A 20 -9.97 -15.66 3.59
CA LEU A 20 -8.56 -15.73 3.17
C LEU A 20 -7.99 -17.13 3.42
N GLU A 21 -8.30 -17.77 4.54
CA GLU A 21 -7.90 -19.14 4.86
C GLU A 21 -8.49 -20.17 3.88
N GLY A 22 -9.73 -19.94 3.41
CA GLY A 22 -10.41 -20.78 2.43
C GLY A 22 -9.90 -20.66 0.99
N LEU A 23 -9.02 -19.70 0.69
CA LEU A 23 -8.45 -19.56 -0.66
C LEU A 23 -7.65 -20.82 -1.07
N ARG A 24 -7.76 -21.21 -2.33
CA ARG A 24 -6.91 -22.30 -2.86
C ARG A 24 -5.46 -21.82 -3.03
N SER A 25 -4.53 -22.77 -3.08
CA SER A 25 -3.16 -22.46 -3.50
C SER A 25 -3.13 -22.03 -4.97
N HIS A 26 -2.30 -21.04 -5.27
CA HIS A 26 -2.02 -20.51 -6.60
C HIS A 26 -0.62 -20.90 -7.11
N LYS A 27 0.13 -21.69 -6.33
CA LYS A 27 1.42 -22.26 -6.73
C LYS A 27 1.21 -23.32 -7.79
N GLU A 28 1.95 -23.22 -8.89
CA GLU A 28 1.85 -24.13 -10.04
C GLU A 28 3.25 -24.42 -10.59
N ASP A 29 3.50 -25.66 -11.03
CA ASP A 29 4.79 -26.05 -11.60
C ASP A 29 5.12 -25.22 -12.85
N GLY A 30 6.37 -24.75 -12.94
CA GLY A 30 6.85 -23.96 -14.07
C GLY A 30 6.32 -22.51 -14.10
N CYS A 31 5.60 -22.06 -13.08
CA CYS A 31 5.12 -20.69 -12.98
C CYS A 31 5.33 -20.12 -11.56
N VAL A 32 5.94 -18.93 -11.46
CA VAL A 32 6.01 -18.19 -10.20
C VAL A 32 4.72 -17.39 -10.01
N SER A 33 3.99 -17.67 -8.94
CA SER A 33 2.81 -16.92 -8.49
C SER A 33 3.19 -15.85 -7.46
N ILE A 34 2.86 -14.60 -7.74
CA ILE A 34 3.20 -13.46 -6.88
C ILE A 34 1.92 -12.73 -6.51
N LEU A 35 1.70 -12.51 -5.21
CA LEU A 35 0.64 -11.64 -4.72
C LEU A 35 1.21 -10.28 -4.33
N ILE A 36 0.71 -9.22 -4.93
CA ILE A 36 0.81 -7.86 -4.41
C ILE A 36 -0.31 -7.65 -3.39
N LEU A 37 0.05 -7.31 -2.17
CA LEU A 37 -0.86 -6.99 -1.08
C LEU A 37 -0.69 -5.50 -0.70
N ALA A 38 -1.60 -4.67 -1.19
CA ALA A 38 -1.50 -3.21 -1.18
C ALA A 38 -2.20 -2.57 0.03
N GLY A 39 -1.82 -2.98 1.22
CA GLY A 39 -2.23 -2.35 2.48
C GLY A 39 -3.63 -2.70 2.98
N ASP A 40 -3.93 -2.19 4.16
CA ASP A 40 -5.20 -2.34 4.88
C ASP A 40 -5.61 -3.81 5.10
N VAL A 41 -4.66 -4.59 5.58
CA VAL A 41 -4.80 -6.00 5.91
C VAL A 41 -5.26 -6.17 7.35
N ALA A 42 -4.55 -5.58 8.31
CA ALA A 42 -4.89 -5.68 9.74
C ALA A 42 -4.17 -4.62 10.57
N SER A 43 -4.90 -4.02 11.49
CA SER A 43 -4.35 -3.26 12.59
C SER A 43 -3.74 -4.18 13.65
N ASN A 44 -4.30 -5.36 13.94
CA ASN A 44 -3.71 -6.27 14.92
C ASN A 44 -2.51 -7.05 14.33
N LEU A 45 -1.34 -6.95 14.99
CA LEU A 45 -0.10 -7.59 14.52
C LEU A 45 -0.16 -9.13 14.44
N GLU A 46 -0.86 -9.80 15.37
CA GLU A 46 -0.98 -11.26 15.36
C GLU A 46 -1.87 -11.73 14.19
N LYS A 47 -2.92 -10.96 13.89
CA LYS A 47 -3.76 -11.22 12.72
C LYS A 47 -3.02 -10.92 11.41
N LEU A 48 -2.20 -9.87 11.38
CA LEU A 48 -1.34 -9.57 10.24
C LEU A 48 -0.35 -10.73 10.00
N GLU A 49 0.29 -11.21 11.06
CA GLU A 49 1.20 -12.36 11.01
C GLU A 49 0.50 -13.61 10.47
N ARG A 50 -0.67 -13.97 11.03
CA ARG A 50 -1.47 -15.10 10.56
C ARG A 50 -1.85 -14.96 9.08
N CYS A 51 -2.26 -13.77 8.65
CA CYS A 51 -2.57 -13.49 7.25
C CYS A 51 -1.37 -13.76 6.35
N PHE A 52 -0.18 -13.25 6.72
CA PHE A 52 1.04 -13.48 5.96
C PHE A 52 1.43 -14.94 5.91
N THR A 53 1.37 -15.68 7.02
CA THR A 53 1.60 -17.13 7.03
C THR A 53 0.68 -17.83 6.02
N THR A 54 -0.62 -17.55 6.09
CA THR A 54 -1.62 -18.14 5.20
C THR A 54 -1.39 -17.79 3.72
N LEU A 55 -1.02 -16.55 3.41
CA LEU A 55 -0.75 -16.14 2.03
C LEU A 55 0.55 -16.75 1.49
N ARG A 56 1.57 -16.92 2.32
CA ARG A 56 2.83 -17.59 1.94
C ARG A 56 2.66 -19.08 1.66
N GLU A 57 1.65 -19.72 2.24
CA GLU A 57 1.26 -21.08 1.86
C GLU A 57 0.67 -21.13 0.45
N LYS A 58 -0.06 -20.08 0.03
CA LYS A 58 -0.85 -20.04 -1.21
C LYS A 58 -0.14 -19.42 -2.41
N PHE A 59 0.87 -18.58 -2.21
CA PHE A 59 1.62 -17.90 -3.28
C PHE A 59 3.13 -18.13 -3.14
N ASP A 60 3.87 -18.14 -4.25
CA ASP A 60 5.33 -18.33 -4.23
C ASP A 60 6.06 -17.13 -3.65
N GLU A 61 5.56 -15.92 -3.92
CA GLU A 61 6.01 -14.67 -3.30
C GLU A 61 4.80 -13.81 -2.90
N VAL A 62 4.96 -13.06 -1.81
CA VAL A 62 4.01 -12.03 -1.39
C VAL A 62 4.80 -10.74 -1.24
N VAL A 63 4.41 -9.71 -2.00
CA VAL A 63 4.98 -8.36 -1.94
C VAL A 63 3.96 -7.46 -1.27
N TYR A 64 4.40 -6.74 -0.25
CA TYR A 64 3.50 -6.04 0.67
C TYR A 64 3.90 -4.58 0.83
N ILE A 65 2.90 -3.72 1.00
CA ILE A 65 3.07 -2.37 1.50
C ILE A 65 1.97 -2.09 2.53
N PRO A 66 2.28 -1.49 3.69
CA PRO A 66 1.26 -1.13 4.67
C PRO A 66 0.37 0.02 4.15
N GLY A 67 -0.91 -0.04 4.50
CA GLY A 67 -1.88 1.04 4.40
C GLY A 67 -2.05 1.78 5.72
N ASN A 68 -3.01 2.69 5.82
CA ASN A 68 -3.22 3.49 7.03
C ASN A 68 -3.68 2.65 8.22
N HIS A 69 -4.50 1.63 7.97
CA HIS A 69 -5.11 0.79 9.01
C HIS A 69 -4.06 0.04 9.84
N GLU A 70 -2.95 -0.34 9.22
CA GLU A 70 -1.82 -0.96 9.91
C GLU A 70 -1.24 -0.08 11.03
N PHE A 71 -1.32 1.24 10.91
CA PHE A 71 -0.71 2.18 11.85
C PHE A 71 -1.62 2.55 13.03
N TRP A 72 -2.85 2.06 13.06
CA TRP A 72 -3.80 2.32 14.14
C TRP A 72 -3.34 1.62 15.42
N ILE A 73 -3.21 2.36 16.52
CA ILE A 73 -2.88 1.79 17.83
C ILE A 73 -4.18 1.61 18.62
N ASN A 74 -4.63 0.35 18.70
CA ASN A 74 -5.81 0.00 19.48
C ASN A 74 -5.41 -0.29 20.93
N GLN A 75 -5.63 0.69 21.82
CA GLN A 75 -5.36 0.53 23.25
C GLN A 75 -6.14 -0.68 23.80
N GLY A 76 -5.41 -1.70 24.26
CA GLY A 76 -5.98 -2.93 24.85
C GLY A 76 -5.96 -4.18 23.96
N HIS A 77 -5.61 -4.07 22.68
CA HIS A 77 -5.58 -5.21 21.74
C HIS A 77 -4.19 -5.51 21.15
N GLU A 78 -3.19 -4.70 21.48
CA GLU A 78 -1.81 -4.94 21.07
C GLU A 78 -1.12 -5.81 22.12
N SER A 79 -0.61 -6.98 21.72
CA SER A 79 0.19 -7.85 22.60
C SER A 79 1.61 -7.31 22.81
N ARG A 80 2.03 -6.34 22.00
CA ARG A 80 3.34 -5.69 22.07
C ARG A 80 3.19 -4.28 22.64
N SER A 81 4.13 -3.88 23.50
CA SER A 81 4.20 -2.51 24.03
C SER A 81 4.62 -1.55 22.92
N LEU A 82 3.65 -0.95 22.22
CA LEU A 82 3.87 0.08 21.21
C LEU A 82 3.77 1.47 21.85
N VAL A 83 4.74 2.34 21.61
CA VAL A 83 4.68 3.73 22.09
C VAL A 83 3.98 4.62 21.06
N ASN A 84 4.23 4.37 19.77
CA ASN A 84 3.70 5.17 18.67
C ASN A 84 3.57 4.36 17.34
N SER A 85 2.99 4.98 16.31
CA SER A 85 2.72 4.36 15.00
C SER A 85 4.00 4.13 14.19
N LEU A 86 5.07 4.89 14.46
CA LEU A 86 6.38 4.66 13.85
C LEU A 86 7.04 3.40 14.42
N ASP A 87 6.96 3.16 15.73
CA ASP A 87 7.43 1.89 16.31
C ASP A 87 6.66 0.70 15.72
N LYS A 88 5.36 0.90 15.46
CA LYS A 88 4.51 -0.11 14.84
C LYS A 88 4.96 -0.44 13.42
N LEU A 89 5.43 0.55 12.64
CA LEU A 89 6.06 0.31 11.34
C LEU A 89 7.20 -0.70 11.45
N GLU A 90 8.11 -0.52 12.41
CA GLU A 90 9.23 -1.42 12.62
C GLU A 90 8.77 -2.85 12.93
N GLN A 91 7.74 -2.99 13.77
CA GLN A 91 7.14 -4.29 14.10
C GLN A 91 6.48 -4.95 12.88
N ILE A 92 5.79 -4.18 12.03
CA ILE A 92 5.18 -4.67 10.79
C ILE A 92 6.26 -5.20 9.84
N LEU A 93 7.35 -4.45 9.66
CA LEU A 93 8.46 -4.86 8.79
C LEU A 93 9.18 -6.10 9.34
N GLU A 94 9.30 -6.21 10.66
CA GLU A 94 9.84 -7.40 11.31
C GLU A 94 8.93 -8.62 11.09
N VAL A 95 7.60 -8.47 11.21
CA VAL A 95 6.65 -9.54 10.88
C VAL A 95 6.75 -9.93 9.40
N CYS A 96 6.89 -8.97 8.49
CA CYS A 96 7.14 -9.27 7.07
C CYS A 96 8.40 -10.13 6.90
N ARG A 97 9.49 -9.74 7.55
CA ARG A 97 10.78 -10.45 7.49
C ARG A 97 10.67 -11.87 8.04
N GLN A 98 10.02 -12.04 9.18
CA GLN A 98 9.83 -13.34 9.83
C GLN A 98 8.97 -14.30 9.00
N GLN A 99 7.92 -13.78 8.35
CA GLN A 99 7.02 -14.57 7.51
C GLN A 99 7.51 -14.73 6.07
N GLY A 100 8.64 -14.11 5.69
CA GLY A 100 9.16 -14.17 4.32
C GLY A 100 8.29 -13.42 3.31
N VAL A 101 7.63 -12.35 3.75
CA VAL A 101 6.89 -11.38 2.92
C VAL A 101 7.83 -10.23 2.54
N ARG A 102 7.78 -9.79 1.29
CA ARG A 102 8.65 -8.75 0.73
C ARG A 102 8.04 -7.37 0.90
N ALA A 103 8.55 -6.59 1.85
CA ALA A 103 8.29 -5.15 1.96
C ALA A 103 9.35 -4.28 1.25
N ASN A 104 10.42 -4.92 0.75
CA ASN A 104 11.51 -4.30 0.01
C ASN A 104 11.41 -4.64 -1.49
N PRO A 105 12.14 -3.93 -2.37
CA PRO A 105 12.12 -4.20 -3.80
C PRO A 105 12.48 -5.65 -4.13
N CYS A 106 11.75 -6.24 -5.07
CA CYS A 106 11.87 -7.64 -5.47
C CYS A 106 12.16 -7.73 -6.98
N LEU A 107 13.32 -8.30 -7.35
CA LEU A 107 13.66 -8.60 -8.74
C LEU A 107 13.39 -10.06 -9.03
N VAL A 108 12.46 -10.31 -9.94
CA VAL A 108 12.12 -11.65 -10.45
C VAL A 108 12.68 -11.80 -11.85
N SER A 109 13.70 -12.65 -12.00
CA SER A 109 14.25 -13.01 -13.30
C SER A 109 13.61 -14.30 -13.79
N LEU A 110 13.03 -14.26 -14.98
CA LEU A 110 12.43 -15.41 -15.64
C LEU A 110 13.26 -15.78 -16.86
N GLU A 111 13.50 -17.06 -17.03
CA GLU A 111 14.04 -17.62 -18.25
C GLU A 111 13.06 -18.62 -18.83
N GLY A 112 12.73 -18.46 -20.11
CA GLY A 112 11.81 -19.35 -20.79
C GLY A 112 11.81 -19.12 -22.31
N PRO A 113 11.20 -20.04 -23.08
CA PRO A 113 11.01 -19.84 -24.50
C PRO A 113 10.08 -18.65 -24.74
N ASP A 114 10.43 -17.78 -25.70
CA ASP A 114 9.52 -16.77 -26.23
C ASP A 114 8.50 -17.40 -27.19
N SER A 115 7.65 -16.59 -27.81
CA SER A 115 6.63 -17.07 -28.76
C SER A 115 7.20 -17.77 -30.01
N ARG A 116 8.53 -17.69 -30.24
CA ARG A 116 9.26 -18.36 -31.33
C ARG A 116 10.05 -19.58 -30.84
N GLY A 117 10.04 -19.87 -29.53
CA GLY A 117 10.77 -20.98 -28.93
C GLY A 117 12.19 -20.64 -28.50
N ASP A 118 12.65 -19.40 -28.71
CA ASP A 118 14.00 -18.98 -28.30
C ASP A 118 14.04 -18.70 -26.79
N ARG A 119 15.04 -19.22 -26.08
CA ARG A 119 15.21 -18.92 -24.65
C ARG A 119 15.52 -17.44 -24.47
N ARG A 120 14.63 -16.73 -23.79
CA ARG A 120 14.84 -15.34 -23.38
C ARG A 120 14.78 -15.20 -21.88
N ARG A 121 15.58 -14.26 -21.38
CA ARG A 121 15.47 -13.75 -20.03
C ARG A 121 14.60 -12.50 -20.01
N SER A 122 13.65 -12.45 -19.09
CA SER A 122 12.83 -11.28 -18.78
C SER A 122 12.91 -10.99 -17.29
N ASP A 123 13.18 -9.74 -16.94
CA ASP A 123 13.30 -9.32 -15.56
C ASP A 123 12.11 -8.43 -15.19
N LEU A 124 11.46 -8.75 -14.07
CA LEU A 124 10.38 -7.99 -13.46
C LEU A 124 10.85 -7.45 -12.10
N LEU A 125 10.87 -6.13 -11.95
CA LEU A 125 11.08 -5.45 -10.69
C LEU A 125 9.72 -5.07 -10.09
N LEU A 126 9.47 -5.50 -8.87
CA LEU A 126 8.37 -5.04 -8.03
C LEU A 126 8.95 -4.08 -6.99
N LEU A 127 8.45 -2.84 -6.94
CA LEU A 127 8.96 -1.78 -6.09
C LEU A 127 7.85 -1.24 -5.17
N PRO A 128 7.76 -1.72 -3.92
CA PRO A 128 6.90 -1.13 -2.92
C PRO A 128 7.33 0.31 -2.62
N LEU A 129 6.36 1.24 -2.69
CA LEU A 129 6.55 2.64 -2.36
C LEU A 129 5.78 2.94 -1.07
N PHE A 130 6.52 3.05 0.03
CA PHE A 130 5.98 3.53 1.29
C PHE A 130 5.41 4.92 1.11
N SER A 131 4.20 5.13 1.60
CA SER A 131 3.47 6.36 1.31
C SER A 131 2.55 6.74 2.46
N TRP A 132 2.24 8.04 2.52
CA TRP A 132 1.17 8.59 3.32
C TRP A 132 0.44 9.64 2.48
N TYR A 133 -0.82 9.89 2.81
CA TYR A 133 -1.57 10.98 2.18
C TYR A 133 -1.11 12.35 2.68
N HIS A 134 -1.47 13.39 1.95
CA HIS A 134 -1.34 14.75 2.44
C HIS A 134 -2.50 15.63 1.93
N ALA A 135 -3.05 16.48 2.80
CA ALA A 135 -4.24 17.27 2.49
C ALA A 135 -4.03 18.24 1.30
N SER A 136 -2.80 18.70 1.05
CA SER A 136 -2.51 19.56 -0.11
C SER A 136 -2.62 18.83 -1.46
N TRP A 137 -2.75 17.50 -1.46
CA TRP A 137 -2.97 16.71 -2.66
C TRP A 137 -4.35 16.96 -3.26
N ASP A 138 -5.34 17.33 -2.44
CA ASP A 138 -6.65 17.76 -2.89
C ASP A 138 -6.56 19.10 -3.66
N LYS A 139 -6.60 19.01 -5.00
CA LYS A 139 -6.69 20.18 -5.89
C LYS A 139 -8.12 20.50 -6.32
N GLU A 140 -9.13 19.74 -5.88
CA GLU A 140 -10.51 20.03 -6.30
C GLU A 140 -11.03 21.30 -5.62
N PRO A 141 -11.78 22.14 -6.35
CA PRO A 141 -12.43 23.29 -5.76
C PRO A 141 -13.35 22.85 -4.62
N GLU A 142 -13.40 23.67 -3.57
CA GLU A 142 -14.37 23.48 -2.50
C GLU A 142 -15.79 23.57 -3.06
N LEU A 143 -16.69 22.72 -2.57
CA LEU A 143 -18.09 22.75 -2.99
C LEU A 143 -18.74 24.06 -2.52
N PRO A 144 -19.71 24.63 -3.28
CA PRO A 144 -20.45 25.78 -2.79
C PRO A 144 -21.22 25.40 -1.51
N PRO A 145 -21.46 26.34 -0.57
CA PRO A 145 -22.17 26.06 0.67
C PRO A 145 -23.53 25.37 0.47
N SER A 146 -24.25 25.71 -0.60
CA SER A 146 -25.54 25.10 -0.96
C SER A 146 -25.42 23.62 -1.35
N ALA A 147 -24.31 23.22 -1.99
CA ALA A 147 -24.04 21.82 -2.29
C ALA A 147 -23.68 21.05 -1.01
N TYR A 148 -22.87 21.66 -0.13
CA TYR A 148 -22.56 21.10 1.19
C TYR A 148 -23.83 20.80 2.00
N GLU A 149 -24.80 21.72 2.06
CA GLU A 149 -26.07 21.48 2.77
C GLU A 149 -26.88 20.31 2.20
N SER A 150 -26.78 20.07 0.89
CA SER A 150 -27.52 18.99 0.22
C SER A 150 -26.92 17.59 0.41
N ILE A 151 -25.61 17.50 0.66
CA ILE A 151 -24.88 16.23 0.86
C ILE A 151 -24.52 15.96 2.33
N LYS A 152 -24.48 17.00 3.18
CA LYS A 152 -24.10 16.86 4.58
C LYS A 152 -25.23 16.20 5.36
N ILE A 153 -24.97 14.99 5.85
CA ILE A 153 -25.84 14.34 6.83
C ILE A 153 -25.83 15.21 8.09
N LYS A 154 -26.98 15.80 8.44
CA LYS A 154 -27.13 16.66 9.61
C LYS A 154 -26.69 15.92 10.88
N GLY A 155 -25.87 16.58 11.70
CA GLY A 155 -25.37 16.02 12.96
C GLY A 155 -24.08 15.20 12.85
N LEU A 156 -23.46 15.10 11.66
CA LEU A 156 -22.13 14.50 11.55
C LEU A 156 -21.06 15.36 12.24
N PRO A 157 -20.13 14.74 12.98
CA PRO A 157 -18.95 15.41 13.53
C PRO A 157 -18.02 15.99 12.45
N ALA A 158 -17.05 16.81 12.87
CA ALA A 158 -16.00 17.34 12.00
C ALA A 158 -15.26 16.19 11.28
N PHE A 159 -14.68 16.46 10.10
CA PHE A 159 -14.03 15.43 9.30
C PHE A 159 -12.91 14.71 10.07
N GLU A 160 -12.11 15.49 10.81
CA GLU A 160 -11.01 15.02 11.64
C GLU A 160 -11.49 14.09 12.77
N GLU A 161 -12.72 14.29 13.25
CA GLU A 161 -13.33 13.44 14.27
C GLU A 161 -13.92 12.15 13.68
N ARG A 162 -14.22 12.14 12.37
CA ARG A 162 -14.79 10.99 11.64
C ARG A 162 -13.72 10.09 11.05
N TRP A 163 -12.61 10.66 10.57
CA TRP A 163 -11.56 9.89 9.91
C TRP A 163 -10.68 9.20 10.95
N ALA A 164 -10.67 7.87 10.90
CA ALA A 164 -10.14 7.02 11.94
C ALA A 164 -8.63 7.26 12.19
N ASP A 165 -7.86 7.58 11.16
CA ASP A 165 -6.42 7.80 11.27
C ASP A 165 -6.07 8.91 12.27
N PHE A 166 -6.83 10.02 12.32
CA PHE A 166 -6.56 11.11 13.26
C PHE A 166 -6.80 10.69 14.72
N ARG A 167 -7.61 9.67 14.94
CA ARG A 167 -7.89 9.13 16.28
C ARG A 167 -6.91 8.03 16.66
N TYR A 168 -6.61 7.11 15.76
CA TYR A 168 -5.92 5.87 16.08
C TYR A 168 -4.44 5.88 15.75
N CYS A 169 -4.00 6.67 14.77
CA CYS A 169 -2.57 6.86 14.55
C CYS A 169 -2.01 7.76 15.67
N LYS A 170 -0.83 7.40 16.17
CA LYS A 170 -0.08 8.14 17.17
C LYS A 170 1.30 8.39 16.61
N TRP A 171 1.47 9.47 15.87
CA TRP A 171 2.78 9.81 15.34
C TRP A 171 3.61 10.52 16.42
N PRO A 172 4.94 10.33 16.46
CA PRO A 172 5.82 11.22 17.21
C PRO A 172 5.71 12.66 16.67
N GLU A 173 6.44 13.64 17.24
CA GLU A 173 6.46 15.00 16.71
C GLU A 173 6.96 15.01 15.25
N VAL A 174 6.02 15.03 14.32
CA VAL A 174 6.22 15.11 12.87
C VAL A 174 5.49 16.37 12.40
N PRO A 175 6.13 17.27 11.63
CA PRO A 175 5.45 18.45 11.08
C PRO A 175 4.23 18.07 10.22
N ASP A 176 3.28 19.00 10.00
CA ASP A 176 2.02 18.72 9.27
C ASP A 176 2.20 18.16 7.84
N GLN A 177 3.28 18.52 7.12
CA GLN A 177 3.67 17.90 5.83
C GLN A 177 4.52 16.62 5.99
N GLY A 178 5.02 16.39 7.19
CA GLY A 178 6.15 15.52 7.45
C GLY A 178 5.89 14.04 7.25
N LEU A 179 4.64 13.55 7.29
CA LEU A 179 4.39 12.10 7.14
C LEU A 179 4.58 11.65 5.69
N ALA A 180 3.95 12.32 4.72
CA ALA A 180 4.12 11.97 3.31
C ALA A 180 5.59 12.08 2.88
N ASP A 181 6.29 13.14 3.32
CA ASP A 181 7.73 13.31 3.11
C ASP A 181 8.57 12.24 3.82
N MET A 182 8.24 11.89 5.08
CA MET A 182 8.94 10.86 5.86
C MET A 182 8.86 9.50 5.15
N PHE A 183 7.67 9.08 4.73
CA PHE A 183 7.50 7.82 4.02
C PHE A 183 8.14 7.84 2.64
N ALA A 184 8.07 8.97 1.91
CA ALA A 184 8.77 9.10 0.63
C ALA A 184 10.30 8.95 0.79
N LYS A 185 10.89 9.50 1.86
CA LYS A 185 12.33 9.35 2.17
C LYS A 185 12.75 7.89 2.36
N LEU A 186 11.88 7.03 2.88
CA LEU A 186 12.18 5.58 3.00
C LEU A 186 12.39 4.92 1.63
N ASN A 187 11.82 5.49 0.57
CA ASN A 187 11.92 4.96 -0.79
C ASN A 187 13.14 5.50 -1.54
N GLU A 188 13.73 6.63 -1.14
CA GLU A 188 14.77 7.35 -1.89
C GLU A 188 15.94 6.45 -2.33
N PRO A 189 16.56 5.63 -1.45
CA PRO A 189 17.67 4.78 -1.86
C PRO A 189 17.30 3.80 -2.99
N TRP A 190 16.08 3.27 -2.95
CA TRP A 190 15.57 2.34 -3.95
C TRP A 190 15.19 3.06 -5.24
N VAL A 191 14.51 4.19 -5.14
CA VAL A 191 14.10 5.01 -6.28
C VAL A 191 15.31 5.47 -7.09
N GLU A 192 16.35 5.98 -6.44
CA GLU A 192 17.59 6.42 -7.11
C GLU A 192 18.31 5.26 -7.80
N MET A 193 18.45 4.14 -7.09
CA MET A 193 19.09 2.95 -7.62
C MET A 193 18.34 2.40 -8.83
N PHE A 194 17.02 2.26 -8.75
CA PHE A 194 16.23 1.64 -9.81
C PHE A 194 15.93 2.56 -10.98
N ALA A 195 15.89 3.88 -10.78
CA ALA A 195 15.92 4.85 -11.89
C ALA A 195 17.20 4.68 -12.74
N THR A 196 18.34 4.46 -12.08
CA THR A 196 19.61 4.18 -12.77
C THR A 196 19.58 2.82 -13.47
N VAL A 197 19.02 1.78 -12.84
CA VAL A 197 18.91 0.45 -13.44
C VAL A 197 18.00 0.46 -14.68
N LYS A 198 16.80 1.06 -14.58
CA LYS A 198 15.82 1.13 -15.67
C LYS A 198 16.34 1.93 -16.86
N SER A 199 17.13 2.99 -16.63
CA SER A 199 17.76 3.76 -17.72
C SER A 199 18.85 2.99 -18.46
N LYS A 200 19.55 2.06 -17.81
CA LYS A 200 20.57 1.20 -18.42
C LYS A 200 20.01 -0.09 -19.03
N ARG A 201 18.84 -0.54 -18.58
CA ARG A 201 18.23 -1.81 -18.95
C ARG A 201 16.74 -1.62 -19.24
N GLU A 202 16.44 -1.08 -20.42
CA GLU A 202 15.05 -0.79 -20.83
C GLU A 202 14.15 -2.05 -20.85
N SER A 203 14.74 -3.23 -21.02
CA SER A 203 14.02 -4.50 -21.03
C SER A 203 13.46 -4.95 -19.69
N ILE A 204 13.90 -4.37 -18.57
CA ILE A 204 13.32 -4.68 -17.25
C ILE A 204 11.93 -4.06 -17.18
N LYS A 205 10.93 -4.87 -16.80
CA LYS A 205 9.60 -4.37 -16.45
C LYS A 205 9.59 -3.94 -15.00
N VAL A 206 9.08 -2.75 -14.72
CA VAL A 206 9.01 -2.15 -13.39
C VAL A 206 7.53 -1.95 -13.05
N ILE A 207 7.10 -2.61 -11.98
CA ILE A 207 5.79 -2.40 -11.37
C ILE A 207 6.04 -1.77 -10.01
N THR A 208 5.50 -0.58 -9.79
CA THR A 208 5.46 0.05 -8.47
C THR A 208 4.12 -0.25 -7.81
N LEU A 209 4.06 -0.14 -6.49
CA LEU A 209 2.81 -0.32 -5.75
C LEU A 209 2.83 0.61 -4.54
N SER A 210 1.68 1.22 -4.24
CA SER A 210 1.43 1.97 -3.02
C SER A 210 0.02 1.67 -2.54
N HIS A 211 -0.24 1.88 -1.24
CA HIS A 211 -1.60 1.82 -0.73
C HIS A 211 -2.40 3.07 -1.13
N PHE A 212 -1.77 4.24 -1.00
CA PHE A 212 -2.39 5.51 -1.39
C PHE A 212 -2.34 5.73 -2.90
N VAL A 213 -3.33 6.46 -3.41
CA VAL A 213 -3.48 6.71 -4.85
C VAL A 213 -2.44 7.74 -5.34
N PRO A 214 -1.79 7.50 -6.49
CA PRO A 214 -0.77 8.40 -7.00
C PRO A 214 -1.35 9.61 -7.75
N ARG A 215 -2.55 9.48 -8.33
CA ARG A 215 -3.15 10.48 -9.22
C ARG A 215 -4.56 10.83 -8.79
N GLN A 216 -4.84 12.13 -8.66
CA GLN A 216 -6.13 12.62 -8.14
C GLN A 216 -7.31 12.25 -9.03
N GLU A 217 -7.11 12.18 -10.34
CA GLU A 217 -8.10 11.75 -11.31
C GLU A 217 -8.61 10.30 -11.14
N LEU A 218 -7.98 9.50 -10.28
CA LEU A 218 -8.47 8.18 -9.89
C LEU A 218 -9.54 8.25 -8.78
N VAL A 219 -9.71 9.41 -8.15
CA VAL A 219 -10.71 9.66 -7.10
C VAL A 219 -11.94 10.33 -7.73
N PRO A 220 -13.16 9.91 -7.39
CA PRO A 220 -14.36 10.59 -7.87
C PRO A 220 -14.43 12.04 -7.40
N GLU A 221 -15.04 12.91 -8.22
CA GLU A 221 -15.23 14.32 -7.87
C GLU A 221 -15.96 14.50 -6.54
N LYS A 222 -15.63 15.54 -5.77
CA LYS A 222 -16.18 15.82 -4.43
C LYS A 222 -17.70 15.75 -4.36
N ARG A 223 -18.39 16.20 -5.41
CA ARG A 223 -19.88 16.21 -5.48
C ARG A 223 -20.51 14.82 -5.54
N PHE A 224 -19.75 13.78 -5.85
CA PHE A 224 -20.21 12.39 -5.90
C PHE A 224 -19.79 11.59 -4.65
N LEU A 225 -19.09 12.22 -3.71
CA LEU A 225 -18.61 11.57 -2.50
C LEU A 225 -19.55 11.80 -1.32
N ILE A 226 -19.72 10.77 -0.50
CA ILE A 226 -20.40 10.89 0.80
C ILE A 226 -19.58 11.79 1.74
N THR A 227 -18.24 11.70 1.64
CA THR A 227 -17.29 12.54 2.37
C THR A 227 -16.49 13.35 1.34
N SER A 228 -16.86 14.60 1.13
CA SER A 228 -16.19 15.50 0.17
C SER A 228 -14.73 15.80 0.54
N GLU A 229 -14.33 15.55 1.78
CA GLU A 229 -12.96 15.70 2.25
C GLU A 229 -12.07 14.48 1.97
N LEU A 230 -12.61 13.37 1.43
CA LEU A 230 -11.84 12.16 1.12
C LEU A 230 -10.57 12.43 0.29
N PRO A 231 -10.55 13.32 -0.74
CA PRO A 231 -9.32 13.63 -1.46
C PRO A 231 -8.15 14.13 -0.57
N LYS A 232 -8.43 14.63 0.63
CA LYS A 232 -7.41 15.10 1.58
C LYS A 232 -6.65 13.95 2.26
N VAL A 233 -7.15 12.72 2.18
CA VAL A 233 -6.67 11.57 2.97
C VAL A 233 -6.39 10.30 2.16
N VAL A 234 -6.29 10.40 0.84
CA VAL A 234 -6.14 9.22 -0.03
C VAL A 234 -4.90 9.22 -0.93
N GLY A 235 -4.17 10.33 -1.04
CA GLY A 235 -3.03 10.42 -1.95
C GLY A 235 -2.02 11.51 -1.59
N SER A 236 -0.87 11.50 -2.27
CA SER A 236 0.11 12.57 -2.20
C SER A 236 0.92 12.71 -3.49
N ASP A 237 1.36 13.95 -3.79
CA ASP A 237 2.14 14.29 -4.99
C ASP A 237 3.51 13.58 -5.04
N LEU A 238 3.97 13.04 -3.90
CA LEU A 238 5.27 12.37 -3.78
C LEU A 238 5.25 10.96 -4.41
N ILE A 239 4.11 10.27 -4.33
CA ILE A 239 3.95 8.92 -4.90
C ILE A 239 4.10 9.00 -6.43
N GLU A 240 3.37 9.92 -7.06
CA GLU A 240 3.48 10.12 -8.51
C GLU A 240 4.90 10.56 -8.90
N ARG A 241 5.53 11.47 -8.14
CA ARG A 241 6.92 11.88 -8.41
C ARG A 241 7.87 10.68 -8.39
N GLN A 242 7.79 9.81 -7.37
CA GLN A 242 8.68 8.67 -7.23
C GLN A 242 8.44 7.59 -8.31
N LEU A 243 7.19 7.25 -8.63
CA LEU A 243 6.91 6.27 -9.68
C LEU A 243 7.35 6.76 -11.07
N ARG A 244 7.29 8.07 -11.33
CA ARG A 244 7.78 8.67 -12.59
C ARG A 244 9.31 8.68 -12.64
N GLN A 245 9.97 8.96 -11.51
CA GLN A 245 11.43 8.94 -11.41
C GLN A 245 12.01 7.56 -11.74
N VAL A 246 11.37 6.48 -11.28
CA VAL A 246 11.79 5.10 -11.62
C VAL A 246 11.33 4.63 -13.01
N LYS A 247 10.58 5.47 -13.75
CA LYS A 247 9.98 5.14 -15.04
C LYS A 247 9.16 3.85 -14.98
N SER A 248 8.27 3.74 -14.00
CA SER A 248 7.40 2.57 -13.82
C SER A 248 6.62 2.27 -15.09
N ASP A 249 6.57 0.99 -15.49
CA ASP A 249 5.76 0.53 -16.63
C ASP A 249 4.29 0.36 -16.24
N LEU A 250 4.05 -0.02 -14.98
CA LEU A 250 2.73 -0.15 -14.37
C LEU A 250 2.82 0.32 -12.92
N HIS A 251 1.71 0.85 -12.41
CA HIS A 251 1.49 1.09 -11.00
C HIS A 251 0.16 0.42 -10.66
#